data_AF-A0A835ZC22-F1
#
_entry.id   AF-A0A835ZC22-F1
#
_cell.length_a   1.000
_cell.length_b   1.000
_cell.length_c   1.000
_cell.angle_alpha   90.00
_cell.angle_beta   90.00
_cell.angle_gamma   90.00
#
_symmetry.space_group_name_H-M   'P 1'
#
loop_
_entity.id
_entity.type
_entity.pdbx_description
1 polymer ?
#
loop_
_entity_poly.entity_id
_entity_poly.type
_entity_poly.pdbx_seq_one_letter_code
_entity_poly.pdbx_strand_id
1 'polypeptide(L)'
;GKCPHGRQQSQCKECGGKGVCPHGRLRHRCKPCGGASICVHQKMRDTCRECQGPGICEHNRRRSDCRECGGVNVCEHDRLRAQCKECLGSAMCHHGRKRSTCKECDGSQICEHNRQRHNCIDCDGASICHHGKRRCRCHECGGSSLCEHNITRAVCRVCNPSCACQ
;
A
#
# COMPACT_ATOMS: atom_id res chain seq x y z
N GLY A 1 16.58 31.86 -11.95
CA GLY A 1 16.32 32.14 -10.52
C GLY A 1 15.16 31.33 -9.98
N LYS A 2 14.73 31.59 -8.73
CA LYS A 2 13.44 31.11 -8.21
C LYS A 2 12.31 31.98 -8.78
N CYS A 3 11.12 31.41 -9.00
CA CYS A 3 9.93 32.13 -9.44
C CYS A 3 9.11 32.62 -8.22
N PRO A 4 8.08 33.47 -8.38
CA PRO A 4 7.23 33.93 -7.27
C PRO A 4 6.57 32.78 -6.48
N HIS A 5 6.39 31.61 -7.09
CA HIS A 5 5.90 30.40 -6.42
C HIS A 5 6.96 29.68 -5.58
N GLY A 6 8.13 30.29 -5.34
CA GLY A 6 9.24 29.73 -4.54
C GLY A 6 9.99 28.55 -5.20
N ARG A 7 9.59 28.15 -6.41
CA ARG A 7 10.19 27.02 -7.16
C ARG A 7 11.29 27.51 -8.11
N GLN A 8 12.20 26.63 -8.49
CA GLN A 8 13.13 26.94 -9.59
C GLN A 8 12.33 27.23 -10.86
N GLN A 9 12.59 28.35 -11.55
CA GLN A 9 11.82 28.78 -12.73
C GLN A 9 11.68 27.68 -13.79
N SER A 10 12.75 26.94 -14.06
CA SER A 10 12.75 25.83 -15.03
C SER A 10 11.86 24.66 -14.63
N GLN A 11 11.53 24.50 -13.36
CA GLN A 11 10.76 23.36 -12.83
C GLN A 11 9.34 23.75 -12.39
N CYS A 12 8.99 25.03 -12.47
CA CYS A 12 7.70 25.50 -11.98
C CYS A 12 6.60 25.21 -13.00
N LYS A 13 5.62 24.38 -12.60
CA LYS A 13 4.46 24.04 -13.43
C LYS A 13 3.59 25.26 -13.75
N GLU A 14 3.32 26.08 -12.74
CA GLU A 14 2.50 27.29 -12.86
C GLU A 14 3.13 28.33 -13.81
N CYS A 15 4.47 28.38 -13.89
CA CYS A 15 5.18 29.24 -14.83
C CYS A 15 5.45 28.60 -16.20
N GLY A 16 4.97 27.38 -16.47
CA GLY A 16 5.31 26.65 -17.69
C GLY A 16 6.82 26.40 -17.87
N GLY A 17 7.54 26.19 -16.77
CA GLY A 17 9.00 26.07 -16.77
C GLY A 17 9.51 25.03 -17.78
N LYS A 18 10.63 25.32 -18.45
CA LYS A 18 11.18 24.49 -19.55
C LYS A 18 11.37 23.00 -19.22
N GLY A 19 11.64 22.68 -17.95
CA GLY A 19 11.78 21.32 -17.43
C GLY A 19 10.46 20.60 -17.16
N VAL A 20 9.32 21.25 -17.34
CA VAL A 20 7.98 20.67 -17.25
C VAL A 20 7.53 20.23 -18.65
N CYS A 21 6.98 19.01 -18.76
CA CYS A 21 6.44 18.49 -20.01
C CYS A 21 4.93 18.82 -20.14
N PRO A 22 4.32 18.61 -21.32
CA PRO A 22 2.88 18.85 -21.53
C PRO A 22 1.96 18.10 -20.56
N HIS A 23 2.41 16.98 -19.98
CA HIS A 23 1.69 16.24 -18.94
C HIS A 23 1.74 16.90 -17.55
N GLY A 24 2.27 18.12 -17.42
CA GLY A 24 2.40 18.82 -16.14
C GLY A 24 3.35 18.13 -15.16
N ARG A 25 4.32 17.34 -15.65
CA ARG A 25 5.32 16.62 -14.84
C ARG A 25 6.72 17.11 -15.20
N LEU A 26 7.69 16.94 -14.30
CA LEU A 26 9.10 17.16 -14.66
C LEU A 26 9.50 16.17 -15.76
N ARG A 27 10.08 16.66 -16.85
CA ARG A 27 10.45 15.88 -18.06
C ARG A 27 11.21 14.62 -17.70
N HIS A 28 12.24 14.74 -16.86
CA HIS A 28 13.07 13.60 -16.45
C HIS A 28 12.32 12.53 -15.62
N ARG A 29 11.18 12.85 -15.01
CA ARG A 29 10.34 11.90 -14.23
C ARG A 29 9.06 11.50 -14.96
N CYS A 30 8.85 11.95 -16.18
CA CYS A 30 7.60 11.71 -16.89
C CYS A 30 7.66 10.40 -17.66
N LYS A 31 6.89 9.39 -17.22
CA LYS A 31 6.82 8.07 -17.89
C LYS A 31 6.36 8.16 -19.34
N PRO A 32 5.24 8.84 -19.69
CA PRO A 32 4.83 8.98 -21.09
C PRO A 32 5.89 9.65 -21.98
N CYS A 33 6.75 10.49 -21.43
CA CYS A 33 7.84 11.14 -22.18
C CYS A 33 9.14 10.33 -22.20
N GLY A 34 9.18 9.13 -21.60
CA GLY A 34 10.42 8.35 -21.47
C GLY A 34 11.51 9.08 -20.68
N GLY A 35 11.13 9.86 -19.66
CA GLY A 35 12.06 10.71 -18.91
C GLY A 35 13.31 9.95 -18.42
N ALA A 36 14.47 10.62 -18.37
CA ALA A 36 15.76 9.98 -18.08
C ALA A 36 15.83 9.21 -16.74
N SER A 37 15.03 9.58 -15.75
CA SER A 37 14.92 8.87 -14.47
C SER A 37 14.00 7.65 -14.54
N ILE A 38 13.40 7.34 -15.68
CA ILE A 38 12.57 6.17 -15.92
C ILE A 38 13.43 5.09 -16.57
N CYS A 39 13.35 3.87 -16.07
CA CYS A 39 14.04 2.71 -16.65
C CYS A 39 13.15 2.02 -17.71
N VAL A 40 13.72 1.01 -18.39
CA VAL A 40 13.02 0.21 -19.40
C VAL A 40 11.73 -0.46 -18.86
N HIS A 41 11.67 -0.74 -17.56
CA HIS A 41 10.51 -1.32 -16.88
C HIS A 41 9.42 -0.29 -16.51
N GLN A 42 9.49 0.94 -17.02
CA GLN A 42 8.55 2.02 -16.71
C GLN A 42 8.46 2.35 -15.21
N LYS A 43 9.54 2.09 -14.47
CA LYS A 43 9.71 2.40 -13.04
C LYS A 43 10.75 3.50 -12.90
N MET A 44 10.76 4.17 -11.75
CA MET A 44 11.84 5.11 -11.42
C MET A 44 13.14 4.33 -11.26
N ARG A 45 14.20 4.74 -11.96
CA ARG A 45 15.48 4.02 -12.10
C ARG A 45 16.17 3.82 -10.76
N ASP A 46 16.09 4.79 -9.87
CA ASP A 46 16.63 4.75 -8.51
C ASP A 46 15.98 3.67 -7.62
N THR A 47 14.71 3.34 -7.87
CA THR A 47 13.92 2.41 -7.05
C THR A 47 13.47 1.16 -7.80
N CYS A 48 14.00 0.93 -9.00
CA CYS A 48 13.66 -0.23 -9.82
C CYS A 48 14.43 -1.47 -9.36
N ARG A 49 13.71 -2.48 -8.86
CA ARG A 49 14.27 -3.76 -8.42
C ARG A 49 14.91 -4.55 -9.56
N GLU A 50 14.23 -4.66 -10.70
CA GLU A 50 14.79 -5.34 -11.89
C GLU A 50 16.10 -4.71 -12.40
N CYS A 51 16.33 -3.40 -12.14
CA CYS A 51 17.56 -2.72 -12.56
C CYS A 51 18.59 -2.64 -11.43
N GLN A 52 18.29 -3.21 -10.25
CA GLN A 52 19.05 -3.01 -9.01
C GLN A 52 19.40 -1.53 -8.79
N GLY A 53 18.39 -0.66 -8.89
CA GLY A 53 18.58 0.79 -8.79
C GLY A 53 19.32 1.19 -7.51
N PRO A 54 20.03 2.33 -7.49
CA PRO A 54 20.87 2.75 -6.35
C PRO A 54 20.14 2.83 -5.00
N GLY A 55 18.82 3.05 -5.01
CA GLY A 55 17.98 3.03 -3.81
C GLY A 55 17.57 1.64 -3.35
N ILE A 56 17.98 0.57 -4.03
CA ILE A 56 17.71 -0.83 -3.67
C ILE A 56 18.99 -1.45 -3.08
N CYS A 57 18.85 -2.18 -1.96
CA CYS A 57 19.95 -2.91 -1.33
C CYS A 57 20.08 -4.34 -1.88
N GLU A 58 21.13 -5.04 -1.49
CA GLU A 58 21.36 -6.45 -1.84
C GLU A 58 20.20 -7.38 -1.43
N HIS A 59 19.47 -7.05 -0.36
CA HIS A 59 18.26 -7.77 0.07
C HIS A 59 17.02 -7.52 -0.81
N ASN A 60 17.18 -6.85 -1.96
CA ASN A 60 16.11 -6.47 -2.89
C ASN A 60 14.98 -5.64 -2.23
N ARG A 61 15.34 -4.85 -1.21
CA ARG A 61 14.48 -3.90 -0.49
C ARG A 61 14.94 -2.47 -0.76
N ARG A 62 14.09 -1.47 -0.54
CA ARG A 62 14.54 -0.07 -0.54
C ARG A 62 15.53 0.12 0.59
N ARG A 63 16.71 0.70 0.31
CA ARG A 63 17.78 0.93 1.30
C ARG A 63 17.27 1.67 2.53
N SER A 64 16.43 2.69 2.33
CA SER A 64 15.83 3.46 3.42
C SER A 64 14.98 2.63 4.37
N ASP A 65 14.38 1.54 3.89
CA ASP A 65 13.39 0.73 4.59
C ASP A 65 13.96 -0.64 5.02
N CYS A 66 15.22 -0.93 4.67
CA CYS A 66 15.84 -2.21 4.90
C CYS A 66 16.40 -2.30 6.32
N ARG A 67 15.88 -3.24 7.10
CA ARG A 67 16.30 -3.52 8.48
C ARG A 67 17.73 -4.00 8.58
N GLU A 68 18.08 -4.99 7.75
CA GLU A 68 19.43 -5.58 7.68
C GLU A 68 20.50 -4.53 7.34
N CYS A 69 20.14 -3.50 6.56
CA CYS A 69 21.06 -2.40 6.23
C CYS A 69 21.00 -1.21 7.20
N GLY A 70 20.20 -1.26 8.28
CA GLY A 70 20.01 -0.13 9.18
C GLY A 70 19.39 1.10 8.51
N GLY A 71 18.47 0.89 7.57
CA GLY A 71 17.88 1.95 6.75
C GLY A 71 17.32 3.11 7.57
N VAL A 72 17.42 4.33 7.02
CA VAL A 72 17.04 5.57 7.73
C VAL A 72 15.59 5.61 8.22
N ASN A 73 14.68 4.83 7.64
CA ASN A 73 13.29 4.74 8.08
C ASN A 73 13.08 3.65 9.14
N VAL A 74 14.12 2.92 9.55
CA VAL A 74 14.07 1.91 10.61
C VAL A 74 14.36 2.60 11.95
N CYS A 75 13.57 2.28 12.98
CA CYS A 75 13.79 2.75 14.35
C CYS A 75 14.61 1.73 15.15
N GLU A 76 15.00 2.13 16.36
CA GLU A 76 15.71 1.27 17.32
C GLU A 76 14.98 -0.04 17.65
N HIS A 77 13.65 -0.09 17.48
CA HIS A 77 12.82 -1.28 17.69
C HIS A 77 12.81 -2.25 16.49
N ASP A 78 13.71 -2.09 15.52
CA ASP A 78 13.76 -2.86 14.27
C ASP A 78 12.42 -2.85 13.48
N ARG A 79 11.71 -1.72 13.53
CA ARG A 79 10.44 -1.49 12.82
C ARG A 79 10.58 -0.26 11.92
N LEU A 80 9.75 -0.17 10.88
CA LEU A 80 9.63 1.08 10.14
C LEU A 80 9.08 2.17 11.08
N ARG A 81 9.80 3.28 11.23
CA ARG A 81 9.48 4.43 12.10
C ARG A 81 8.02 4.84 11.98
N ALA A 82 7.51 4.96 10.76
CA ALA A 82 6.13 5.33 10.50
C ALA A 82 5.09 4.33 11.07
N GLN A 83 5.45 3.07 11.24
CA GLN A 83 4.55 1.99 11.71
C GLN A 83 4.89 1.50 13.12
N CYS A 84 5.92 2.05 13.76
CA CYS A 84 6.34 1.64 15.09
C CYS A 84 5.33 2.17 16.13
N LYS A 85 4.86 1.26 16.99
CA LYS A 85 3.93 1.59 18.08
C LYS A 85 4.65 2.34 19.20
N GLU A 86 5.84 1.88 19.61
CA GLU A 86 6.61 2.53 20.66
C GLU A 86 7.00 3.96 20.28
N CYS A 87 7.37 4.20 19.02
CA CYS A 87 7.71 5.54 18.53
C CYS A 87 6.50 6.41 18.15
N LEU A 88 5.26 5.93 18.33
CA LEU A 88 4.03 6.58 17.85
C LEU A 88 4.16 7.07 16.40
N GLY A 89 4.62 6.19 15.53
CA GLY A 89 4.90 6.49 14.12
C GLY A 89 3.73 7.18 13.41
N SER A 90 4.02 7.93 12.34
CA SER A 90 3.00 8.72 11.63
C SER A 90 1.77 7.93 11.13
N ALA A 91 1.89 6.61 10.93
CA ALA A 91 0.79 5.72 10.57
C ALA A 91 0.00 5.18 11.78
N MET A 92 0.45 5.44 13.01
CA MET A 92 -0.13 4.97 14.27
C MET A 92 -0.89 6.10 15.00
N CYS A 93 -2.03 5.78 15.61
CA CYS A 93 -2.75 6.71 16.49
C CYS A 93 -2.31 6.52 17.95
N HIS A 94 -2.76 7.41 18.83
CA HIS A 94 -2.49 7.33 20.27
C HIS A 94 -3.09 6.08 20.93
N HIS A 95 -4.10 5.44 20.32
CA HIS A 95 -4.61 4.14 20.75
C HIS A 95 -3.70 2.94 20.39
N GLY A 96 -2.52 3.19 19.80
CA GLY A 96 -1.60 2.12 19.36
C GLY A 96 -2.11 1.30 18.16
N ARG A 97 -3.15 1.78 17.47
CA ARG A 97 -3.74 1.18 16.26
C ARG A 97 -3.27 1.94 15.00
N LYS A 98 -3.35 1.31 13.82
CA LYS A 98 -3.10 2.03 12.56
C LYS A 98 -4.16 3.12 12.39
N ARG A 99 -3.76 4.37 12.17
CA ARG A 99 -4.65 5.54 12.03
C ARG A 99 -5.77 5.27 11.03
N SER A 100 -5.41 4.75 9.86
CA SER A 100 -6.36 4.50 8.78
C SER A 100 -7.44 3.47 9.11
N THR A 101 -7.24 2.61 10.11
CA THR A 101 -8.23 1.58 10.51
C THR A 101 -8.74 1.77 11.93
N CYS A 102 -8.41 2.87 12.60
CA CYS A 102 -8.81 3.11 13.97
C CYS A 102 -10.22 3.71 13.99
N LYS A 103 -11.18 3.00 14.59
CA LYS A 103 -12.58 3.45 14.71
C LYS A 103 -12.70 4.71 15.56
N GLU A 104 -11.99 4.76 16.67
CA GLU A 104 -11.99 5.90 17.61
C GLU A 104 -11.33 7.16 17.05
N CYS A 105 -10.65 7.07 15.90
CA CYS A 105 -10.05 8.21 15.20
C CYS A 105 -10.70 8.45 13.83
N ASP A 106 -11.87 7.87 13.57
CA ASP A 106 -12.54 7.91 12.27
C ASP A 106 -11.58 7.65 11.09
N GLY A 107 -10.78 6.59 11.24
CA GLY A 107 -9.73 6.24 10.30
C GLY A 107 -10.27 6.18 8.87
N SER A 108 -9.46 6.62 7.89
CA SER A 108 -9.90 6.76 6.49
C SER A 108 -10.46 5.50 5.83
N GLN A 109 -10.16 4.31 6.36
CA GLN A 109 -10.71 3.02 5.90
C GLN A 109 -11.98 2.60 6.63
N ILE A 110 -12.47 3.37 7.59
CA ILE A 110 -13.73 3.14 8.30
C ILE A 110 -14.86 3.84 7.51
N CYS A 111 -15.98 3.14 7.31
CA CYS A 111 -17.19 3.70 6.70
C CYS A 111 -18.14 4.24 7.77
N GLU A 112 -19.20 4.91 7.34
CA GLU A 112 -20.30 5.40 8.20
C GLU A 112 -20.96 4.29 9.04
N HIS A 113 -20.95 3.04 8.57
CA HIS A 113 -21.43 1.86 9.32
C HIS A 113 -20.44 1.37 10.40
N ASN A 114 -19.38 2.13 10.69
CA ASN A 114 -18.33 1.78 11.66
C ASN A 114 -17.66 0.41 11.38
N ARG A 115 -17.56 0.05 10.10
CA ARG A 115 -16.91 -1.15 9.56
C ARG A 115 -15.74 -0.75 8.68
N GLN A 116 -14.77 -1.64 8.46
CA GLN A 116 -13.75 -1.40 7.44
C GLN A 116 -14.40 -1.40 6.06
N ARG A 117 -14.22 -0.33 5.28
CA ARG A 117 -14.83 -0.08 3.96
C ARG A 117 -14.77 -1.29 3.04
N HIS A 118 -13.60 -1.93 2.93
CA HIS A 118 -13.42 -3.06 2.02
C HIS A 118 -14.23 -4.31 2.43
N ASN A 119 -14.64 -4.44 3.70
CA ASN A 119 -15.41 -5.56 4.23
C ASN A 119 -16.89 -5.23 4.48
N CYS A 120 -17.33 -3.99 4.19
CA CYS A 120 -18.70 -3.57 4.43
C CYS A 120 -19.61 -3.99 3.27
N ILE A 121 -20.65 -4.77 3.57
CA ILE A 121 -21.66 -5.19 2.57
C ILE A 121 -22.44 -3.96 2.10
N ASP A 122 -22.87 -3.11 3.05
CA ASP A 122 -23.66 -1.92 2.77
C ASP A 122 -22.91 -0.85 1.93
N CYS A 123 -21.58 -1.00 1.78
CA CYS A 123 -20.77 -0.11 0.94
C CYS A 123 -20.22 -0.82 -0.31
N ASP A 124 -20.72 -2.02 -0.64
CA ASP A 124 -20.19 -2.88 -1.70
C ASP A 124 -18.66 -2.98 -1.67
N GLY A 125 -18.13 -3.22 -0.46
CA GLY A 125 -16.69 -3.21 -0.21
C GLY A 125 -15.92 -4.14 -1.16
N ALA A 126 -14.65 -3.84 -1.40
CA ALA A 126 -13.82 -4.61 -2.35
C ALA A 126 -13.71 -6.12 -2.05
N SER A 127 -14.04 -6.58 -0.85
CA SER A 127 -14.10 -8.01 -0.48
C SER A 127 -15.48 -8.63 -0.67
N ILE A 128 -16.48 -7.88 -1.13
CA ILE A 128 -17.87 -8.31 -1.32
C ILE A 128 -18.09 -8.62 -2.81
N CYS A 129 -18.69 -9.78 -3.11
CA CYS A 129 -19.04 -10.15 -4.48
C CYS A 129 -20.39 -9.53 -4.86
N HIS A 130 -20.75 -9.62 -6.14
CA HIS A 130 -22.06 -9.19 -6.64
C HIS A 130 -23.24 -9.97 -6.01
N HIS A 131 -22.98 -11.11 -5.35
CA HIS A 131 -23.99 -11.84 -4.55
C HIS A 131 -24.21 -11.27 -3.14
N GLY A 132 -23.61 -10.13 -2.78
CA GLY A 132 -23.72 -9.52 -1.44
C GLY A 132 -23.01 -10.30 -0.32
N LYS A 133 -22.21 -11.31 -0.67
CA LYS A 133 -21.45 -12.16 0.27
C LYS A 133 -19.97 -11.78 0.23
N ARG A 134 -19.22 -12.10 1.29
CA ARG A 134 -17.76 -12.00 1.24
C ARG A 134 -17.21 -12.96 0.18
N ARG A 135 -16.43 -12.45 -0.78
CA ARG A 135 -15.83 -13.19 -1.91
C ARG A 135 -15.16 -14.49 -1.46
N CYS A 136 -14.38 -14.43 -0.39
CA CYS A 136 -13.67 -15.60 0.13
C CYS A 136 -14.59 -16.73 0.62
N ARG A 137 -15.86 -16.46 0.92
CA ARG A 137 -16.84 -17.43 1.43
C ARG A 137 -18.01 -17.67 0.47
N CYS A 138 -17.97 -17.08 -0.73
CA CYS A 138 -19.06 -17.20 -1.68
C CYS A 138 -18.91 -18.48 -2.51
N HIS A 139 -19.87 -19.41 -2.39
CA HIS A 139 -19.90 -20.65 -3.19
C HIS A 139 -19.95 -20.39 -4.68
N GLU A 140 -20.83 -19.48 -5.09
CA GLU A 140 -21.04 -19.09 -6.49
C GLU A 140 -19.78 -18.48 -7.12
N CYS A 141 -18.89 -17.88 -6.30
CA CYS A 141 -17.60 -17.36 -6.75
C CYS A 141 -16.42 -18.31 -6.53
N GLY A 142 -16.65 -19.55 -6.07
CA GLY A 142 -15.57 -20.48 -5.72
C GLY A 142 -14.63 -19.91 -4.64
N GLY A 143 -15.20 -19.25 -3.64
CA GLY A 143 -14.48 -18.45 -2.65
C GLY A 143 -13.27 -19.17 -2.03
N SER A 144 -12.15 -18.44 -1.89
CA SER A 144 -10.86 -19.01 -1.48
C SER A 144 -10.83 -19.66 -0.10
N SER A 145 -11.80 -19.43 0.78
CA SER A 145 -11.93 -20.11 2.09
C SER A 145 -12.66 -21.44 2.01
N LEU A 146 -13.28 -21.76 0.88
CA LEU A 146 -14.05 -22.98 0.66
C LEU A 146 -13.12 -24.12 0.23
N CYS A 147 -13.34 -25.32 0.76
CA CYS A 147 -12.75 -26.54 0.21
C CYS A 147 -13.57 -27.06 -0.98
N GLU A 148 -13.10 -28.15 -1.58
CA GLU A 148 -13.82 -28.90 -2.63
C GLU A 148 -15.21 -29.37 -2.19
N HIS A 149 -15.44 -29.52 -0.88
CA HIS A 149 -16.74 -29.89 -0.31
C HIS A 149 -17.73 -28.72 -0.18
N ASN A 150 -17.43 -27.54 -0.75
CA ASN A 150 -18.30 -26.36 -0.66
C ASN A 150 -18.72 -26.03 0.78
N ILE A 151 -17.76 -26.09 1.71
CA ILE A 151 -17.89 -25.53 3.05
C ILE A 151 -16.55 -24.89 3.41
N THR A 152 -16.52 -24.00 4.40
CA THR A 152 -15.26 -23.36 4.78
C THR A 152 -14.26 -24.39 5.31
N ARG A 153 -12.99 -24.33 4.89
CA ARG A 153 -11.94 -25.27 5.30
C ARG A 153 -11.84 -25.41 6.82
N ALA A 154 -12.07 -24.32 7.55
CA ALA A 154 -12.00 -24.30 9.01
C ALA A 154 -12.97 -25.29 9.67
N VAL A 155 -14.19 -25.46 9.13
CA VAL A 155 -15.26 -26.31 9.71
C VAL A 155 -15.44 -27.63 8.97
N CYS A 156 -14.72 -27.84 7.87
CA CYS A 156 -14.82 -29.06 7.10
C CYS A 156 -14.17 -30.21 7.87
N ARG A 157 -14.97 -31.15 8.39
CA ARG A 157 -14.44 -32.31 9.14
C ARG A 157 -13.56 -33.24 8.30
N VAL A 158 -13.76 -33.25 6.98
CA VAL A 158 -12.93 -34.02 6.04
C VAL A 158 -11.56 -33.34 5.85
N CYS A 159 -11.54 -32.04 5.60
CA CYS A 159 -10.29 -31.30 5.35
C CYS A 159 -9.57 -30.86 6.64
N ASN A 160 -10.29 -30.74 7.75
CA ASN A 160 -9.80 -30.32 9.06
C ASN A 160 -10.38 -31.23 10.16
N PRO A 161 -9.87 -32.47 10.31
CA PRO A 161 -10.40 -33.46 11.26
C PRO A 161 -10.30 -33.00 12.72
N SER A 162 -9.35 -32.11 13.03
CA SER A 162 -9.18 -31.52 14.36
C SER A 162 -10.32 -30.57 14.76
N CYS A 163 -11.23 -30.23 13.85
CA CYS A 163 -12.44 -29.45 14.14
C CYS A 163 -13.63 -30.32 14.59
N ALA A 164 -13.44 -31.64 14.73
CA ALA A 164 -14.35 -32.49 15.50
C ALA A 164 -14.15 -32.19 17.00
N CYS A 165 -14.86 -31.17 17.51
CA CYS A 165 -14.90 -30.93 18.95
C CYS A 165 -15.49 -32.14 19.69
N GLN A 166 -14.94 -32.37 20.88
CA GLN A 166 -15.64 -32.91 22.05
C GLN A 166 -17.00 -32.21 22.26
#